data_AF-A0A9X6TQ99-F1
#
_entry.id   AF-A0A9X6TQ99-F1
#
_cell.length_a   1.000
_cell.length_b   1.000
_cell.length_c   1.000
_cell.angle_alpha   90.00
_cell.angle_beta   90.00
_cell.angle_gamma   90.00
#
_symmetry.space_group_name_H-M   'P 1'
#
loop_
_entity.id
_entity.type
_entity.pdbx_description
1 polymer ?
#
loop_
_entity_poly.entity_id
_entity_poly.type
_entity_poly.pdbx_seq_one_letter_code
_entity_poly.pdbx_strand_id
1 'polypeptide(L)'
;MVGAIAATCEAEQAIIEDKRKQGINGFEWLVMQVVLDEKRKESLNGWLHFSPLTAKKKVDALTLFSDAVRLNADEFYNIYELNWWMAFDEALTYFTLMKERDYDMYFNALQDIFSKEKEEDSA
;
A
#
# COMPACT_ATOMS: atom_id res chain seq x y z
N MET A 1 17.03 -18.92 15.51
CA MET A 1 16.61 -18.61 14.13
C MET A 1 15.23 -17.96 14.08
N VAL A 2 14.24 -18.45 14.84
CA VAL A 2 12.89 -17.85 14.95
C VAL A 2 12.91 -16.38 15.46
N GLY A 3 13.77 -16.05 16.42
CA GLY A 3 13.84 -14.69 16.98
C GLY A 3 14.36 -13.61 16.02
N ALA A 4 15.20 -13.97 15.04
CA ALA A 4 15.73 -13.00 14.09
C ALA A 4 14.68 -12.59 13.03
N ILE A 5 13.83 -13.53 12.62
CA ILE A 5 12.74 -13.27 11.68
C ILE A 5 11.69 -12.37 12.33
N ALA A 6 11.25 -12.70 13.55
CA ALA A 6 10.30 -11.88 14.29
C ALA A 6 10.82 -10.44 14.50
N ALA A 7 12.08 -10.30 14.93
CA ALA A 7 12.71 -8.98 15.09
C ALA A 7 12.82 -8.19 13.78
N THR A 8 13.02 -8.87 12.65
CA THR A 8 13.05 -8.22 11.33
C THR A 8 11.66 -7.73 10.93
N CYS A 9 10.62 -8.55 11.13
CA CYS A 9 9.24 -8.15 10.86
C CYS A 9 8.82 -6.96 11.74
N GLU A 10 9.18 -6.96 13.02
CA GLU A 10 8.89 -5.84 13.93
C GLU A 10 9.60 -4.55 13.49
N ALA A 11 10.86 -4.65 13.04
CA ALA A 11 11.59 -3.50 12.52
C ALA A 11 10.97 -2.96 11.23
N GLU A 12 10.55 -3.83 10.30
CA GLU A 12 9.86 -3.44 9.07
C GLU A 12 8.54 -2.75 9.37
N GLN A 13 7.75 -3.27 10.30
CA GLN A 13 6.49 -2.65 10.73
C GLN A 13 6.74 -1.27 11.34
N ALA A 14 7.73 -1.13 12.22
CA ALA A 14 8.07 0.16 12.82
C ALA A 14 8.52 1.19 11.76
N ILE A 15 9.28 0.76 10.74
CA ILE A 15 9.66 1.62 9.61
C ILE A 15 8.43 2.04 8.81
N ILE A 16 7.54 1.11 8.48
CA ILE A 16 6.32 1.42 7.74
C ILE A 16 5.47 2.42 8.53
N GLU A 17 5.25 2.21 9.82
CA GLU A 17 4.49 3.11 10.67
C GLU A 17 5.13 4.50 10.78
N ASP A 18 6.46 4.59 10.89
CA ASP A 18 7.19 5.87 10.83
C ASP A 18 6.95 6.59 9.51
N LYS A 19 7.08 5.89 8.39
CA LYS A 19 6.92 6.49 7.06
C LYS A 19 5.48 6.90 6.77
N ARG A 20 4.49 6.15 7.24
CA ARG A 20 3.07 6.54 7.07
C ARG A 20 2.77 7.90 7.72
N LYS A 21 3.40 8.22 8.86
CA LYS A 21 3.23 9.54 9.53
C LYS A 21 3.80 10.71 8.73
N GLN A 22 4.64 10.44 7.73
CA GLN A 22 5.24 11.47 6.86
C GLN A 22 4.38 11.75 5.62
N GLY A 23 3.18 11.16 5.53
CA GLY A 23 2.24 11.34 4.43
C GLY A 23 2.83 10.97 3.07
N ILE A 24 2.56 11.80 2.06
CA ILE A 24 3.00 11.58 0.67
C ILE A 24 4.51 11.31 0.56
N ASN A 25 5.35 12.04 1.31
CA ASN A 25 6.80 11.92 1.24
C ASN A 25 7.28 10.57 1.79
N GLY A 26 6.66 10.11 2.88
CA GLY A 26 7.00 8.82 3.47
C GLY A 26 6.56 7.65 2.61
N PHE A 27 5.38 7.77 1.99
CA PHE A 27 4.90 6.75 1.05
C PHE A 27 5.76 6.70 -0.22
N GLU A 28 6.12 7.84 -0.80
CA GLU A 28 7.05 7.90 -1.94
C GLU A 28 8.40 7.26 -1.59
N TRP A 29 8.92 7.52 -0.39
CA TRP A 29 10.15 6.89 0.08
C TRP A 29 10.03 5.36 0.13
N LEU A 30 8.93 4.82 0.64
CA LEU A 30 8.67 3.37 0.67
C LEU A 30 8.62 2.78 -0.74
N VAL A 31 7.93 3.44 -1.67
CA VAL A 31 7.89 3.04 -3.09
C VAL A 31 9.28 3.02 -3.71
N MET A 32 10.19 3.91 -3.30
CA MET A 32 11.58 3.90 -3.76
C MET A 32 12.42 2.74 -3.20
N GLN A 33 12.03 2.13 -2.07
CA GLN A 33 12.76 0.99 -1.50
C GLN A 33 12.37 -0.36 -2.11
N VAL A 34 11.26 -0.41 -2.86
CA VAL A 34 10.80 -1.65 -3.48
C VAL A 34 11.75 -2.06 -4.61
N VAL A 35 12.37 -3.22 -4.44
CA VAL A 35 13.10 -3.90 -5.51
C VAL A 35 12.13 -4.79 -6.27
N LEU A 36 11.89 -4.49 -7.55
CA LEU A 36 11.01 -5.29 -8.40
C LEU A 36 11.75 -6.55 -8.87
N ASP A 37 11.27 -7.70 -8.40
CA ASP A 37 11.65 -9.01 -8.91
C ASP A 37 10.42 -9.75 -9.46
N GLU A 38 10.66 -10.88 -10.14
CA GLU A 38 9.56 -11.67 -10.72
C GLU A 38 8.62 -12.23 -9.63
N LYS A 39 9.16 -12.55 -8.45
CA LYS A 39 8.35 -13.07 -7.33
C LYS A 39 7.34 -12.04 -6.85
N ARG A 40 7.72 -10.76 -6.70
CA ARG A 40 6.79 -9.67 -6.33
C ARG A 40 5.76 -9.42 -7.41
N LYS A 41 6.15 -9.45 -8.69
CA LYS A 41 5.19 -9.31 -9.80
C LYS A 41 4.18 -10.46 -9.82
N GLU A 42 4.63 -11.70 -9.57
CA GLU A 42 3.76 -12.87 -9.45
C GLU A 42 2.82 -12.75 -8.24
N SER A 43 3.32 -12.29 -7.09
CA SER A 43 2.51 -12.02 -5.90
C SER A 43 1.39 -11.03 -6.19
N LEU A 44 1.73 -9.88 -6.79
CA LEU A 44 0.77 -8.86 -7.19
C LEU A 44 -0.25 -9.39 -8.19
N ASN A 45 0.19 -10.16 -9.20
CA ASN A 45 -0.72 -10.78 -10.16
C ASN A 45 -1.70 -11.75 -9.48
N GLY A 46 -1.21 -12.55 -8.54
CA GLY A 46 -2.06 -13.42 -7.71
C GLY A 46 -3.06 -12.60 -6.91
N TRP A 47 -2.62 -11.52 -6.28
CA TRP A 47 -3.48 -10.64 -5.50
C TRP A 47 -4.56 -9.97 -6.36
N LEU A 48 -4.19 -9.46 -7.53
CA LEU A 48 -5.13 -8.88 -8.50
C LEU A 48 -6.16 -9.90 -9.01
N HIS A 49 -5.80 -11.18 -9.06
CA HIS A 49 -6.72 -12.25 -9.42
C HIS A 49 -7.67 -12.62 -8.28
N PHE A 50 -7.17 -12.74 -7.04
CA PHE A 50 -7.95 -13.25 -5.91
C PHE A 50 -8.71 -12.18 -5.13
N SER A 51 -8.16 -10.97 -4.97
CA SER A 51 -8.81 -9.91 -4.18
C SER A 51 -10.22 -9.56 -4.69
N PRO A 52 -10.51 -9.51 -6.00
CA PRO A 52 -11.88 -9.28 -6.47
C PRO A 52 -12.82 -10.46 -6.21
N LEU A 53 -12.31 -11.65 -5.90
CA LEU A 53 -13.12 -12.83 -5.56
C LEU A 53 -13.43 -12.87 -4.07
N THR A 54 -12.45 -12.54 -3.22
CA THR A 54 -12.54 -12.68 -1.76
C THR A 54 -12.99 -11.41 -1.03
N ALA A 55 -12.73 -10.22 -1.58
CA ALA A 55 -13.05 -8.97 -0.89
C ALA A 55 -14.57 -8.80 -0.69
N LYS A 56 -14.96 -8.30 0.49
CA LYS A 56 -16.35 -7.93 0.79
C LYS A 56 -16.88 -6.84 -0.14
N LYS A 57 -16.12 -5.75 -0.28
CA LYS A 57 -16.42 -4.66 -1.22
C LYS A 57 -15.61 -4.85 -2.51
N LYS A 58 -16.29 -4.82 -3.65
CA LYS A 58 -15.65 -4.91 -4.97
C LYS A 58 -15.32 -3.51 -5.49
N VAL A 59 -14.04 -3.28 -5.75
CA VAL A 59 -13.50 -2.05 -6.33
C VAL A 59 -12.39 -2.42 -7.31
N ASP A 60 -11.99 -1.47 -8.15
CA ASP A 60 -10.80 -1.64 -8.98
C ASP A 60 -9.51 -1.64 -8.14
N ALA A 61 -8.40 -2.08 -8.75
CA ALA A 61 -7.12 -2.22 -8.07
C ALA A 61 -6.57 -0.91 -7.54
N LEU A 62 -6.70 0.19 -8.30
CA LEU A 62 -6.20 1.49 -7.88
C LEU A 62 -6.95 1.96 -6.64
N THR A 63 -8.27 1.83 -6.60
CA THR A 63 -9.06 2.16 -5.42
C THR A 63 -8.67 1.30 -4.21
N LEU A 64 -8.54 -0.02 -4.38
CA LEU A 64 -8.18 -0.93 -3.28
C LEU A 64 -6.81 -0.55 -2.67
N PHE A 65 -5.80 -0.36 -3.52
CA PHE A 65 -4.45 -0.05 -3.06
C PHE A 65 -4.33 1.38 -2.52
N SER A 66 -5.09 2.33 -3.07
CA SER A 66 -5.19 3.68 -2.50
C SER A 66 -5.78 3.63 -1.09
N ASP A 67 -6.82 2.83 -0.88
CA ASP A 67 -7.42 2.66 0.45
C ASP A 67 -6.47 1.95 1.41
N ALA A 68 -5.67 0.99 0.94
CA ALA A 68 -4.63 0.36 1.77
C ALA A 68 -3.60 1.37 2.27
N VAL A 69 -3.25 2.38 1.46
CA VAL A 69 -2.32 3.44 1.86
C VAL A 69 -2.95 4.37 2.90
N ARG A 70 -4.21 4.77 2.68
CA ARG A 70 -4.91 5.80 3.48
C ARG A 70 -5.45 5.28 4.81
N LEU A 71 -6.09 4.13 4.79
CA LEU A 71 -6.84 3.62 5.93
C LEU A 71 -5.93 2.94 6.93
N ASN A 72 -6.34 2.92 8.20
CA ASN A 72 -5.72 2.02 9.16
C ASN A 72 -6.19 0.57 8.96
N ALA A 73 -5.53 -0.37 9.65
CA ALA A 73 -5.79 -1.80 9.47
C ALA A 73 -7.25 -2.19 9.77
N ASP A 74 -7.86 -1.59 10.80
CA ASP A 74 -9.22 -1.90 11.22
C ASP A 74 -10.25 -1.36 10.22
N GLU A 75 -10.10 -0.11 9.78
CA GLU A 75 -10.95 0.51 8.76
C GLU A 75 -10.90 -0.27 7.44
N PHE A 76 -9.70 -0.61 6.99
CA PHE A 76 -9.50 -1.39 5.78
C PHE A 76 -10.15 -2.77 5.87
N TYR A 77 -9.93 -3.47 6.99
CA TYR A 77 -10.52 -4.78 7.21
C TYR A 77 -12.05 -4.73 7.26
N ASN A 78 -12.64 -3.71 7.90
CA ASN A 78 -14.09 -3.57 7.97
C ASN A 78 -14.75 -3.37 6.60
N ILE A 79 -14.06 -2.70 5.67
CA ILE A 79 -14.53 -2.45 4.31
C ILE A 79 -14.32 -3.65 3.39
N TYR A 80 -13.12 -4.24 3.42
CA TYR A 80 -12.70 -5.23 2.43
C TYR A 80 -12.68 -6.67 2.94
N GLU A 81 -12.64 -6.89 4.26
CA GLU A 81 -12.37 -8.20 4.89
C GLU A 81 -11.09 -8.86 4.35
N LEU A 82 -10.11 -8.03 4.00
CA LEU A 82 -8.79 -8.42 3.54
C LEU A 82 -7.72 -8.03 4.55
N ASN A 83 -6.61 -8.78 4.56
CA ASN A 83 -5.47 -8.46 5.39
C ASN A 83 -4.81 -7.16 4.91
N TRP A 84 -4.83 -6.13 5.76
CA TRP A 84 -4.29 -4.80 5.44
C TRP A 84 -2.78 -4.82 5.17
N TRP A 85 -2.00 -5.55 5.96
CA TRP A 85 -0.54 -5.62 5.78
C TRP A 85 -0.15 -6.20 4.42
N MET A 86 -0.85 -7.25 3.98
CA MET A 86 -0.64 -7.82 2.64
C MET A 86 -1.07 -6.83 1.55
N ALA A 87 -2.24 -6.20 1.70
CA ALA A 87 -2.70 -5.21 0.74
C ALA A 87 -1.76 -4.00 0.63
N PHE A 88 -1.13 -3.57 1.73
CA PHE A 88 -0.17 -2.48 1.75
C PHE A 88 1.14 -2.86 1.05
N ASP A 89 1.71 -4.05 1.30
CA ASP A 89 2.91 -4.52 0.60
C ASP A 89 2.66 -4.67 -0.92
N GLU A 90 1.49 -5.16 -1.31
CA GLU A 90 1.08 -5.22 -2.71
C GLU A 90 0.85 -3.84 -3.31
N ALA A 91 0.32 -2.89 -2.54
CA ALA A 91 0.21 -1.49 -2.96
C ALA A 91 1.59 -0.91 -3.29
N LEU A 92 2.61 -1.13 -2.44
CA LEU A 92 3.98 -0.68 -2.72
C LEU A 92 4.49 -1.22 -4.06
N THR A 93 4.26 -2.51 -4.34
CA THR A 93 4.63 -3.12 -5.62
C THR A 93 3.85 -2.52 -6.79
N TYR A 94 2.54 -2.34 -6.64
CA TYR A 94 1.66 -1.75 -7.65
C TYR A 94 2.07 -0.32 -8.03
N PHE A 95 2.32 0.54 -7.04
CA PHE A 95 2.74 1.92 -7.25
C PHE A 95 4.17 2.03 -7.78
N THR A 96 5.07 1.10 -7.41
CA THR A 96 6.42 1.04 -8.01
C THR A 96 6.34 0.74 -9.50
N LEU A 97 5.52 -0.23 -9.92
CA LEU A 97 5.30 -0.55 -11.33
C LEU A 97 4.62 0.60 -12.09
N MET A 98 3.67 1.29 -11.46
CA MET A 98 3.03 2.47 -12.05
C MET A 98 4.07 3.56 -12.32
N LYS A 99 4.90 3.88 -11.32
CA LYS A 99 5.99 4.87 -11.43
C LYS A 99 6.96 4.56 -12.56
N GLU A 100 7.34 3.30 -12.75
CA GLU A 100 8.25 2.89 -13.83
C GLU A 100 7.63 3.01 -15.23
N ARG A 101 6.31 2.87 -15.35
CA ARG A 101 5.60 2.84 -16.63
C ARG A 101 5.10 4.22 -17.06
N ASP A 102 4.51 4.95 -16.13
CA ASP A 102 3.88 6.24 -16.35
C ASP A 102 3.97 7.08 -15.06
N TYR A 103 4.98 7.93 -15.01
CA TYR A 103 5.24 8.77 -13.84
C TYR A 103 4.13 9.79 -13.60
N ASP A 104 3.48 10.32 -14.65
CA ASP A 104 2.41 11.31 -14.50
C ASP A 104 1.18 10.66 -13.88
N MET A 105 0.83 9.45 -14.32
CA MET A 105 -0.24 8.65 -13.69
C MET A 105 0.06 8.35 -12.22
N TYR A 106 1.30 7.96 -11.91
CA TYR A 106 1.74 7.74 -10.54
C TYR A 106 1.63 9.00 -9.68
N PHE A 107 2.13 10.13 -10.18
CA PHE A 107 2.10 11.40 -9.48
C PHE A 107 0.66 11.86 -9.19
N ASN A 108 -0.23 11.74 -10.18
CA ASN A 108 -1.65 12.07 -10.00
C ASN A 108 -2.32 11.18 -8.95
N ALA A 109 -2.04 9.87 -8.97
CA ALA A 109 -2.58 8.96 -7.97
C ALA A 109 -2.10 9.32 -6.54
N LEU A 110 -0.83 9.70 -6.36
CA LEU A 110 -0.34 10.18 -5.07
C LEU A 110 -1.07 11.44 -4.61
N GLN A 111 -1.24 12.42 -5.50
CA GLN A 111 -1.99 13.63 -5.15
C GLN A 111 -3.42 13.27 -4.73
N ASP A 112 -4.12 12.39 -5.44
CA ASP A 112 -5.49 11.99 -5.10
C ASP A 112 -5.59 11.26 -3.74
N ILE A 113 -4.58 10.44 -3.43
CA ILE A 113 -4.50 9.71 -2.16
C ILE A 113 -4.36 10.68 -0.98
N PHE A 114 -3.44 11.64 -1.08
CA PHE A 114 -3.03 12.50 0.04
C PHE A 114 -3.67 13.90 0.03
N SER A 115 -4.39 14.30 -1.02
CA SER A 115 -5.07 15.61 -1.06
C SER A 115 -6.23 15.72 -0.07
N LYS A 116 -6.82 14.58 0.33
CA LYS A 116 -7.94 14.55 1.30
C LYS A 116 -7.49 14.70 2.75
N GLU A 117 -6.19 14.62 3.06
CA GLU A 117 -5.70 14.85 4.44
C GLU A 117 -5.65 16.35 4.81
N LYS A 118 -5.67 17.26 3.83
CA LYS A 118 -5.57 18.72 4.09
C LYS A 118 -6.86 19.37 4.60
N GLU A 119 -8.02 18.72 4.48
CA GLU A 119 -9.29 19.31 4.90
C GLU A 119 -9.59 19.12 6.40
N GLU A 120 -8.98 18.14 7.07
CA GLU A 120 -9.26 17.83 8.49
C GLU A 120 -8.37 18.61 9.47
N ASP A 121 -7.17 19.05 9.06
CA ASP A 121 -6.27 19.88 9.90
C ASP A 121 -6.60 21.38 9.89
N SER A 122 -7.68 21.78 9.20
CA SER A 122 -8.12 23.18 9.06
C SER A 122 -9.46 23.48 9.75
N ALA A 123 -10.02 22.53 10.53
CA ALA A 123 -11.34 22.62 11.17
C ALA A 123 -11.26 22.70 12.70
#